data_AF-A0A1I5MXZ3-F1
#
_entry.id   AF-A0A1I5MXZ3-F1
#
_cell.length_a   1.000
_cell.length_b   1.000
_cell.length_c   1.000
_cell.angle_alpha   90.00
_cell.angle_beta   90.00
_cell.angle_gamma   90.00
#
_symmetry.space_group_name_H-M   'P 1'
#
loop_
_entity.id
_entity.type
_entity.pdbx_description
1 polymer ?
#
loop_
_entity_poly.entity_id
_entity_poly.type
_entity_poly.pdbx_seq_one_letter_code
_entity_poly.pdbx_strand_id
1 'polypeptide(L)'
;MQTPLGKCPSCGENIVYRGEFFGCDGFRNGCDFTVSVYALASIGHHTISPKQMRKLLKGPARMIFKMSNGVERIFTVELKEIDGKWQPWIDFEAGSELEVLGECPICGADVVESPLSYGCSKWNDGCDFAIFKNSIKRFGGKTLSKQKAKELLSKGVTEVIIRSFNKSEKKVKLYLDNEFGCKIDFQGDE
;
A
#
# COMPACT_ATOMS: atom_id res chain seq x y z
N MET A 1 -29.68 -16.71 11.81
CA MET A 1 -29.50 -16.52 10.35
C MET A 1 -28.48 -15.41 10.16
N GLN A 2 -27.44 -15.63 9.34
CA GLN A 2 -26.50 -14.55 9.01
C GLN A 2 -27.20 -13.58 8.05
N THR A 3 -27.12 -12.28 8.31
CA THR A 3 -27.79 -11.26 7.48
C THR A 3 -27.08 -11.13 6.13
N PRO A 4 -27.79 -11.28 5.00
CA PRO A 4 -27.22 -11.03 3.68
C PRO A 4 -26.66 -9.62 3.54
N LEU A 5 -25.47 -9.51 2.94
CA LEU A 5 -24.83 -8.23 2.66
C LEU A 5 -25.17 -7.73 1.25
N GLY A 6 -25.33 -8.62 0.29
CA GLY A 6 -25.63 -8.28 -1.08
C GLY A 6 -25.60 -9.52 -1.96
N LYS A 7 -25.71 -9.33 -3.27
CA LYS A 7 -25.64 -10.42 -4.25
C LYS A 7 -24.18 -10.70 -4.63
N CYS A 8 -23.88 -11.97 -4.82
CA CYS A 8 -22.61 -12.47 -5.30
C CYS A 8 -22.44 -12.04 -6.76
N PRO A 9 -21.33 -11.39 -7.12
CA PRO A 9 -21.09 -11.00 -8.50
C PRO A 9 -20.86 -12.20 -9.43
N SER A 10 -20.41 -13.34 -8.90
CA SER A 10 -20.12 -14.54 -9.68
C SER A 10 -21.37 -15.37 -10.01
N CYS A 11 -22.33 -15.48 -9.08
CA CYS A 11 -23.48 -16.39 -9.23
C CYS A 11 -24.84 -15.82 -8.82
N GLY A 12 -24.92 -14.59 -8.32
CA GLY A 12 -26.18 -13.95 -7.91
C GLY A 12 -26.77 -14.39 -6.57
N GLU A 13 -26.18 -15.38 -5.90
CA GLU A 13 -26.58 -15.81 -4.55
C GLU A 13 -26.21 -14.80 -3.47
N ASN A 14 -26.60 -15.03 -2.20
CA ASN A 14 -26.30 -14.09 -1.12
C ASN A 14 -24.84 -14.18 -0.67
N ILE A 15 -24.22 -13.02 -0.41
CA ILE A 15 -22.96 -12.92 0.32
C ILE A 15 -23.23 -12.69 1.80
N VAL A 16 -22.57 -13.47 2.66
CA VAL A 16 -22.71 -13.40 4.12
C VAL A 16 -21.35 -13.22 4.79
N TYR A 17 -21.38 -12.65 5.99
CA TYR A 17 -20.19 -12.47 6.83
C TYR A 17 -19.98 -13.67 7.74
N ARG A 18 -18.80 -14.30 7.66
CA ARG A 18 -18.45 -15.51 8.40
C ARG A 18 -17.32 -15.29 9.42
N GLY A 19 -17.18 -14.07 9.93
CA GLY A 19 -16.15 -13.71 10.92
C GLY A 19 -14.85 -13.24 10.28
N GLU A 20 -14.13 -14.11 9.57
CA GLU A 20 -12.83 -13.74 8.98
C GLU A 20 -12.90 -13.46 7.48
N PHE A 21 -14.06 -13.73 6.87
CA PHE A 21 -14.27 -13.54 5.44
C PHE A 21 -15.74 -13.31 5.10
N PHE A 22 -15.94 -12.79 3.89
CA PHE A 22 -17.21 -12.71 3.21
C PHE A 22 -17.28 -13.84 2.20
N GLY A 23 -18.30 -14.68 2.29
CA GLY A 23 -18.44 -15.85 1.44
C GLY A 23 -19.82 -15.95 0.81
N CYS A 24 -19.90 -16.57 -0.35
CA CYS A 24 -21.17 -16.89 -1.00
C CYS A 24 -21.91 -18.02 -0.28
N ASP A 25 -23.23 -17.91 -0.16
CA ASP A 25 -24.09 -19.01 0.30
C ASP A 25 -24.23 -20.12 -0.76
N GLY A 26 -24.03 -19.79 -2.05
CA GLY A 26 -23.98 -20.73 -3.16
C GLY A 26 -22.72 -21.61 -3.21
N PHE A 27 -21.88 -21.62 -2.16
CA PHE A 27 -20.65 -22.41 -2.12
C PHE A 27 -20.88 -23.91 -2.34
N ARG A 28 -21.96 -24.45 -1.80
CA ARG A 28 -22.33 -25.87 -2.00
C ARG A 28 -22.70 -26.20 -3.45
N ASN A 29 -23.02 -25.18 -4.26
CA ASN A 29 -23.34 -25.29 -5.68
C ASN A 29 -22.13 -24.93 -6.56
N GLY A 30 -20.92 -24.86 -5.99
CA GLY A 30 -19.67 -24.65 -6.73
C GLY A 30 -19.19 -23.20 -6.84
N CYS A 31 -19.88 -22.22 -6.24
CA CYS A 31 -19.39 -20.85 -6.21
C CYS A 31 -18.26 -20.68 -5.19
N ASP A 32 -17.12 -20.14 -5.59
CA ASP A 32 -15.94 -19.99 -4.74
C ASP A 32 -15.71 -18.55 -4.24
N PHE A 33 -16.64 -17.62 -4.53
CA PHE A 33 -16.51 -16.22 -4.12
C PHE A 33 -16.24 -16.13 -2.62
N THR A 34 -15.04 -15.63 -2.31
CA THR A 34 -14.53 -15.47 -0.97
C THR A 34 -13.62 -14.25 -0.92
N VAL A 35 -13.87 -13.34 0.02
CA VAL A 35 -12.99 -12.19 0.28
C VAL A 35 -12.68 -12.13 1.77
N SER A 36 -11.39 -12.20 2.13
CA SER A 36 -10.96 -12.04 3.53
C SER A 36 -11.26 -10.63 4.03
N VAL A 37 -11.64 -10.50 5.31
CA VAL A 37 -11.77 -9.16 5.94
C VAL A 37 -10.43 -8.43 6.03
N TYR A 38 -9.31 -9.16 5.99
CA TYR A 38 -7.95 -8.61 6.09
C TYR A 38 -7.31 -8.34 4.72
N ALA A 39 -8.06 -8.47 3.61
CA ALA A 39 -7.52 -8.37 2.26
C ALA A 39 -6.78 -7.05 1.96
N LEU A 40 -7.05 -5.98 2.71
CA LEU A 40 -6.43 -4.66 2.55
C LEU A 40 -5.54 -4.26 3.76
N ALA A 41 -5.26 -5.19 4.67
CA ALA A 41 -4.51 -4.91 5.89
C ALA A 41 -3.06 -4.48 5.59
N SER A 42 -2.44 -5.08 4.57
CA SER A 42 -1.07 -4.78 4.13
C SER A 42 -0.86 -3.34 3.66
N ILE A 43 -1.94 -2.67 3.26
CA ILE A 43 -1.92 -1.30 2.72
C ILE A 43 -2.60 -0.28 3.65
N GLY A 44 -2.81 -0.64 4.93
CA GLY A 44 -3.26 0.29 5.96
C GLY A 44 -4.77 0.32 6.22
N HIS A 45 -5.52 -0.69 5.72
CA HIS A 45 -6.94 -0.87 6.05
C HIS A 45 -7.14 -2.16 6.85
N HIS A 46 -7.08 -2.04 8.17
CA HIS A 46 -7.02 -3.17 9.11
C HIS A 46 -8.08 -4.25 8.87
N THR A 47 -9.35 -3.86 8.68
CA THR A 47 -10.43 -4.80 8.36
C THR A 47 -11.49 -4.16 7.48
N ILE A 48 -12.01 -4.93 6.53
CA ILE A 48 -13.22 -4.58 5.79
C ILE A 48 -14.42 -4.98 6.65
N SER A 49 -15.19 -3.99 7.11
CA SER A 49 -16.44 -4.22 7.85
C SER A 49 -17.57 -4.72 6.94
N PRO A 50 -18.61 -5.38 7.49
CA PRO A 50 -19.81 -5.73 6.74
C PRO A 50 -20.47 -4.53 6.04
N LYS A 51 -20.41 -3.33 6.64
CA LYS A 51 -20.93 -2.12 6.02
C LYS A 51 -20.14 -1.72 4.76
N GLN A 52 -18.82 -1.89 4.77
CA GLN A 52 -17.98 -1.61 3.60
C GLN A 52 -18.18 -2.66 2.52
N MET A 53 -18.26 -3.94 2.87
CA MET A 53 -18.56 -4.99 1.89
C MET A 53 -19.92 -4.77 1.20
N ARG A 54 -20.95 -4.32 1.95
CA ARG A 54 -22.24 -3.92 1.34
C ARG A 54 -22.13 -2.82 0.30
N LYS A 55 -21.17 -1.91 0.45
CA LYS A 55 -20.91 -0.86 -0.55
C LYS A 55 -20.18 -1.45 -1.75
N LEU A 56 -19.15 -2.26 -1.51
CA LEU A 56 -18.35 -2.92 -2.56
C LEU A 56 -19.20 -3.83 -3.46
N LEU A 57 -20.15 -4.57 -2.91
CA LEU A 57 -21.09 -5.40 -3.69
C LEU A 57 -22.06 -4.59 -4.56
N LYS A 58 -22.20 -3.28 -4.32
CA LYS A 58 -23.00 -2.36 -5.15
C LYS A 58 -22.17 -1.62 -6.20
N GLY A 59 -20.84 -1.72 -6.13
CA GLY A 59 -19.90 -1.02 -7.00
C GLY A 59 -18.73 -0.39 -6.24
N PRO A 60 -17.91 0.41 -6.93
CA PRO A 60 -16.75 1.07 -6.32
C PRO A 60 -17.12 1.91 -5.10
N ALA A 61 -16.31 1.82 -4.04
CA ALA A 61 -16.56 2.48 -2.76
C ALA A 61 -15.33 3.26 -2.28
N ARG A 62 -15.55 4.51 -1.84
CA ARG A 62 -14.51 5.31 -1.19
C ARG A 62 -14.28 4.82 0.24
N MET A 63 -13.03 4.50 0.57
CA MET A 63 -12.62 3.99 1.88
C MET A 63 -11.42 4.77 2.40
N ILE A 64 -11.38 4.98 3.72
CA ILE A 64 -10.27 5.66 4.41
C ILE A 64 -9.22 4.63 4.80
N PHE A 65 -7.96 4.95 4.54
CA PHE A 65 -6.79 4.14 4.85
C PHE A 65 -5.91 4.94 5.78
N LYS A 66 -5.52 4.32 6.91
CA LYS A 66 -4.57 4.91 7.84
C LYS A 66 -3.18 4.49 7.41
N MET A 67 -2.44 5.45 6.89
CA MET A 67 -1.12 5.23 6.33
C MET A 67 -0.09 5.03 7.44
N SER A 68 1.06 4.45 7.11
CA SER A 68 2.13 4.17 8.08
C SER A 68 2.73 5.41 8.74
N ASN A 69 2.56 6.59 8.15
CA ASN A 69 2.94 7.89 8.70
C ASN A 69 1.83 8.56 9.54
N GLY A 70 0.69 7.88 9.76
CA GLY A 70 -0.46 8.40 10.49
C GLY A 70 -1.39 9.31 9.68
N VAL A 71 -1.06 9.63 8.43
CA VAL A 71 -1.93 10.38 7.52
C VAL A 71 -3.08 9.48 7.09
N GLU A 72 -4.28 10.05 6.99
CA GLU A 72 -5.43 9.36 6.40
C GLU A 72 -5.52 9.69 4.90
N ARG A 73 -5.76 8.67 4.07
CA ARG A 73 -6.03 8.84 2.63
C ARG A 73 -7.33 8.16 2.25
N ILE A 74 -7.99 8.69 1.22
CA ILE A 74 -9.21 8.12 0.65
C ILE A 74 -8.86 7.45 -0.67
N PHE A 75 -9.16 6.16 -0.78
CA PHE A 75 -9.00 5.41 -2.03
C PHE A 75 -10.37 4.92 -2.53
N THR A 76 -10.50 4.82 -3.84
CA THR A 76 -11.61 4.11 -4.48
C THR A 76 -11.25 2.63 -4.54
N VAL A 77 -12.09 1.81 -3.91
CA VAL A 77 -11.91 0.35 -3.84
C VAL A 77 -13.03 -0.30 -4.64
N GLU A 78 -12.70 -1.27 -5.47
CA GLU A 78 -13.62 -2.03 -6.30
C GLU A 78 -13.39 -3.53 -6.10
N LEU A 79 -14.41 -4.39 -6.26
CA LEU A 79 -14.19 -5.83 -6.32
C LEU A 79 -13.85 -6.24 -7.75
N LYS A 80 -12.70 -6.90 -7.93
CA LYS A 80 -12.30 -7.48 -9.21
C LYS A 80 -11.99 -8.96 -9.06
N GLU A 81 -12.24 -9.69 -10.14
CA GLU A 81 -11.76 -11.06 -10.31
C GLU A 81 -10.41 -11.02 -11.01
N ILE A 82 -9.39 -11.53 -10.33
CA ILE A 82 -8.01 -11.57 -10.82
C ILE A 82 -7.53 -13.00 -10.62
N ASP A 83 -7.08 -13.64 -11.70
CA ASP A 83 -6.65 -15.05 -11.70
C ASP A 83 -7.66 -16.00 -11.04
N GLY A 84 -8.95 -15.81 -11.33
CA GLY A 84 -10.05 -16.61 -10.80
C GLY A 84 -10.35 -16.37 -9.32
N LYS A 85 -9.78 -15.32 -8.70
CA LYS A 85 -10.04 -14.97 -7.30
C LYS A 85 -10.63 -13.58 -7.18
N TRP A 86 -11.72 -13.50 -6.45
CA TRP A 86 -12.33 -12.22 -6.09
C TRP A 86 -11.52 -11.53 -5.01
N GLN A 87 -11.10 -10.29 -5.29
CA GLN A 87 -10.38 -9.48 -4.35
C GLN A 87 -10.73 -7.99 -4.47
N PRO A 88 -10.65 -7.24 -3.36
CA PRO A 88 -10.74 -5.79 -3.41
C PRO A 88 -9.50 -5.23 -4.08
N TRP A 89 -9.71 -4.57 -5.21
CA TRP A 89 -8.72 -3.85 -5.99
C TRP A 89 -8.78 -2.37 -5.68
N ILE A 90 -7.62 -1.72 -5.62
CA ILE A 90 -7.52 -0.28 -5.47
C ILE A 90 -6.96 0.32 -6.75
N ASP A 91 -7.65 1.32 -7.26
CA ASP A 91 -7.09 2.19 -8.26
C ASP A 91 -6.20 3.23 -7.55
N PHE A 92 -4.89 2.98 -7.57
CA PHE A 92 -3.90 3.91 -7.00
C PHE A 92 -3.72 5.17 -7.84
N GLU A 93 -4.26 5.21 -9.06
CA GLU A 93 -4.17 6.35 -9.99
C GLU A 93 -5.37 7.29 -9.84
N ALA A 94 -6.56 6.78 -9.53
CA ALA A 94 -7.82 7.56 -9.44
C ALA A 94 -7.95 8.50 -8.22
N GLY A 95 -6.87 8.78 -7.47
CA GLY A 95 -6.93 9.42 -6.16
C GLY A 95 -6.12 10.70 -5.95
N SER A 96 -5.18 11.06 -6.83
CA SER A 96 -4.40 12.28 -6.68
C SER A 96 -3.79 12.68 -8.01
N GLU A 97 -3.77 13.98 -8.30
CA GLU A 97 -2.69 14.54 -9.13
C GLU A 97 -1.38 14.03 -8.51
N LEU A 98 -0.76 13.06 -9.18
CA LEU A 98 0.47 12.44 -8.70
C LEU A 98 1.55 13.51 -8.79
N GLU A 99 1.85 14.15 -7.67
CA GLU A 99 2.94 15.10 -7.63
C GLU A 99 4.25 14.37 -7.96
N VAL A 100 4.89 14.81 -9.05
CA VAL A 100 6.20 14.32 -9.46
C VAL A 100 7.23 14.75 -8.43
N LEU A 101 7.92 13.77 -7.84
CA LEU A 101 8.93 13.98 -6.80
C LEU A 101 10.35 14.11 -7.37
N GLY A 102 10.56 13.61 -8.59
CA GLY A 102 11.83 13.58 -9.31
C GLY A 102 11.81 12.52 -10.41
N GLU A 103 12.93 12.36 -11.09
CA GLU A 103 13.11 11.36 -12.13
C GLU A 103 13.59 10.03 -11.55
N CYS A 104 13.13 8.92 -12.13
CA CYS A 104 13.54 7.58 -11.74
C CYS A 104 14.99 7.35 -12.18
N PRO A 105 15.89 6.94 -11.27
CA PRO A 105 17.31 6.77 -11.61
C PRO A 105 17.59 5.54 -12.48
N ILE A 106 16.59 4.66 -12.70
CA ILE A 106 16.72 3.47 -13.56
C ILE A 106 16.25 3.77 -14.99
N CYS A 107 15.04 4.35 -15.15
CA CYS A 107 14.40 4.47 -16.46
C CYS A 107 14.07 5.92 -16.87
N GLY A 108 14.32 6.92 -16.02
CA GLY A 108 14.05 8.33 -16.30
C GLY A 108 12.58 8.77 -16.22
N ALA A 109 11.63 7.84 -16.02
CA ALA A 109 10.22 8.20 -15.82
C ALA A 109 9.98 8.86 -14.45
N ASP A 110 8.83 9.50 -14.26
CA ASP A 110 8.50 10.18 -13.01
C ASP A 110 8.49 9.23 -11.79
N VAL A 111 8.98 9.72 -10.66
CA VAL A 111 8.78 9.10 -9.35
C VAL A 111 7.62 9.79 -8.64
N VAL A 112 6.64 8.98 -8.23
CA VAL A 112 5.39 9.45 -7.63
C VAL A 112 5.19 8.83 -6.25
N GLU A 113 4.35 9.46 -5.43
CA GLU A 113 4.04 8.94 -4.10
C GLU A 113 2.93 7.89 -4.13
N SER A 114 3.27 6.65 -3.76
CA SER A 114 2.31 5.59 -3.45
C SER A 114 2.10 5.47 -1.93
N PRO A 115 1.16 4.63 -1.48
CA PRO A 115 0.98 4.37 -0.05
C PRO A 115 2.22 3.89 0.68
N LEU A 116 2.97 2.98 0.05
CA LEU A 116 4.07 2.25 0.67
C LEU A 116 5.44 2.84 0.30
N SER A 117 5.53 3.53 -0.83
CA SER A 117 6.79 3.95 -1.42
C SER A 117 6.70 5.28 -2.17
N TYR A 118 7.86 5.79 -2.55
CA TYR A 118 8.05 6.75 -3.62
C TYR A 118 8.63 5.96 -4.79
N GLY A 119 7.80 5.64 -5.78
CA GLY A 119 8.12 4.63 -6.79
C GLY A 119 7.99 5.16 -8.22
N CYS A 120 8.62 4.47 -9.15
CA CYS A 120 8.51 4.77 -10.58
C CYS A 120 7.04 4.71 -11.03
N SER A 121 6.60 5.68 -11.83
CA SER A 121 5.29 5.71 -12.46
C SER A 121 5.10 4.58 -13.48
N LYS A 122 6.20 4.06 -14.04
CA LYS A 122 6.25 2.92 -14.98
C LYS A 122 6.54 1.58 -14.32
N TRP A 123 6.15 1.40 -13.06
CA TRP A 123 6.31 0.10 -12.38
C TRP A 123 5.56 -1.04 -13.08
N ASN A 124 4.37 -0.76 -13.64
CA ASN A 124 3.61 -1.70 -14.45
C ASN A 124 4.28 -2.06 -15.79
N ASP A 125 5.21 -1.22 -16.26
CA ASP A 125 6.00 -1.48 -17.48
C ASP A 125 7.33 -2.20 -17.16
N GLY A 126 7.50 -2.68 -15.91
CA GLY A 126 8.65 -3.48 -15.48
C GLY A 126 9.77 -2.71 -14.76
N CYS A 127 9.57 -1.45 -14.39
CA CYS A 127 10.56 -0.70 -13.60
C CYS A 127 10.28 -0.78 -12.09
N ASP A 128 11.02 -1.63 -11.38
CA ASP A 128 10.79 -1.93 -9.96
C ASP A 128 11.37 -0.91 -8.97
N PHE A 129 11.85 0.25 -9.44
CA PHE A 129 12.43 1.28 -8.58
C PHE A 129 11.40 1.80 -7.56
N ALA A 130 11.72 1.68 -6.27
CA ALA A 130 10.90 2.20 -5.18
C ALA A 130 11.71 2.53 -3.92
N ILE A 131 11.57 3.76 -3.42
CA ILE A 131 12.04 4.16 -2.09
C ILE A 131 10.91 3.86 -1.09
N PHE A 132 11.02 2.76 -0.34
CA PHE A 132 10.00 2.42 0.66
C PHE A 132 10.00 3.40 1.84
N LYS A 133 8.80 3.82 2.25
CA LYS A 133 8.64 4.80 3.34
C LYS A 133 9.15 4.27 4.68
N ASN A 134 9.17 2.95 4.87
CA ASN A 134 9.63 2.29 6.10
C ASN A 134 11.10 1.82 6.04
N SER A 135 11.89 2.18 5.02
CA SER A 135 13.26 1.66 4.81
C SER A 135 14.19 1.79 6.02
N ILE A 136 13.98 2.80 6.87
CA ILE A 136 14.81 3.06 8.06
C ILE A 136 14.17 2.64 9.38
N LYS A 137 12.95 2.08 9.36
CA LYS A 137 12.21 1.69 10.57
C LYS A 137 12.93 0.59 11.35
N ARG A 138 13.62 -0.34 10.66
CA ARG A 138 14.44 -1.40 11.27
C ARG A 138 15.60 -0.87 12.11
N PHE A 139 16.01 0.38 11.88
CA PHE A 139 17.04 1.07 12.66
C PHE A 139 16.42 2.05 13.67
N GLY A 140 15.14 1.90 14.00
CA GLY A 140 14.43 2.82 14.90
C GLY A 140 14.19 4.22 14.31
N GLY A 141 14.42 4.39 13.01
CA GLY A 141 14.12 5.62 12.29
C GLY A 141 12.62 5.80 12.04
N LYS A 142 12.20 7.05 11.85
CA LYS A 142 10.82 7.38 11.46
C LYS A 142 10.57 7.05 10.00
N THR A 143 9.31 6.98 9.60
CA THR A 143 8.90 6.87 8.20
C THR A 143 9.50 8.01 7.38
N LEU A 144 10.07 7.71 6.21
CA LEU A 144 10.62 8.70 5.30
C LEU A 144 9.51 9.64 4.83
N SER A 145 9.81 10.95 4.88
CA SER A 145 8.91 11.98 4.40
C SER A 145 9.11 12.21 2.90
N LYS A 146 8.10 12.83 2.28
CA LYS A 146 8.14 13.25 0.89
C LYS A 146 9.31 14.19 0.59
N GLN A 147 9.61 15.11 1.50
CA GLN A 147 10.77 15.99 1.40
C GLN A 147 12.08 15.20 1.35
N LYS A 148 12.22 14.16 2.20
CA LYS A 148 13.43 13.32 2.21
C LYS A 148 13.59 12.49 0.93
N ALA A 149 12.48 12.00 0.36
CA ALA A 149 12.51 11.35 -0.94
C ALA A 149 12.92 12.32 -2.06
N LYS A 150 12.38 13.55 -2.09
CA LYS A 150 12.83 14.58 -3.05
C LYS A 150 14.32 14.89 -2.92
N GLU A 151 14.82 15.02 -1.69
CA GLU A 151 16.25 15.22 -1.42
C GLU A 151 17.09 14.04 -1.94
N LEU A 152 16.66 12.79 -1.70
CA LEU A 152 17.33 11.59 -2.22
C LEU A 152 17.38 11.56 -3.74
N LEU A 153 16.26 11.80 -4.41
CA LEU A 153 16.16 11.77 -5.87
C LEU A 153 17.00 12.87 -6.53
N SER A 154 17.04 14.06 -5.93
CA SER A 154 17.77 15.20 -6.50
C SER A 154 19.27 15.22 -6.18
N LYS A 155 19.66 14.81 -4.96
CA LYS A 155 21.05 14.93 -4.47
C LYS A 155 21.77 13.59 -4.39
N GLY A 156 21.05 12.46 -4.53
CA GLY A 156 21.58 11.12 -4.26
C GLY A 156 21.78 10.81 -2.77
N VAL A 157 21.54 11.77 -1.87
CA VAL A 157 21.79 11.63 -0.43
C VAL A 157 20.89 12.55 0.40
N THR A 158 20.49 12.08 1.58
CA THR A 158 19.87 12.91 2.63
C THR A 158 20.30 12.45 4.02
N GLU A 159 20.08 13.30 5.03
CA GLU A 159 20.27 12.93 6.44
C GLU A 159 18.95 12.46 7.07
N VAL A 160 19.03 11.39 7.87
CA VAL A 160 17.92 10.83 8.65
C VAL A 160 18.37 10.56 10.08
N ILE A 161 17.40 10.51 10.99
CA ILE A 161 17.64 10.14 12.40
C ILE A 161 17.25 8.67 12.58
N ILE A 162 18.17 7.90 13.13
CA ILE A 162 17.97 6.51 13.57
C ILE A 162 18.16 6.43 15.09
N ARG A 163 17.74 5.30 15.69
CA ARG A 163 17.90 5.04 17.12
C ARG A 163 18.80 3.83 17.34
N SER A 164 19.91 4.03 18.01
CA SER A 164 20.86 2.97 18.37
C SER A 164 20.31 2.06 19.48
N PHE A 165 20.93 0.89 19.68
CA PHE A 165 20.54 -0.07 20.72
C PHE A 165 20.49 0.54 22.13
N ASN A 166 21.37 1.49 22.43
CA ASN A 166 21.39 2.24 23.69
C ASN A 166 20.31 3.34 23.78
N LYS A 167 19.33 3.34 22.88
CA LYS A 167 18.24 4.33 22.76
C LYS A 167 18.68 5.75 22.42
N SER A 168 19.96 6.00 22.14
CA SER A 168 20.46 7.29 21.65
C SER A 168 20.04 7.53 20.20
N GLU A 169 19.78 8.78 19.85
CA GLU A 169 19.49 9.20 18.48
C GLU A 169 20.79 9.54 17.76
N LYS A 170 20.97 9.00 16.56
CA LYS A 170 22.11 9.28 15.69
C LYS A 170 21.63 9.78 14.34
N LYS A 171 22.26 10.84 13.84
CA LYS A 171 22.11 11.28 12.44
C LYS A 171 23.00 10.44 11.55
N VAL A 172 22.44 9.89 10.49
CA VAL A 172 23.17 9.10 9.49
C VAL A 172 22.80 9.57 8.09
N LYS A 173 23.69 9.32 7.14
CA LYS A 173 23.43 9.57 5.72
C LYS A 173 22.70 8.38 5.12
N LEU A 174 21.62 8.68 4.41
CA LEU A 174 20.87 7.76 3.59
C LEU A 174 21.17 8.10 2.14
N TYR A 175 21.66 7.13 1.38
CA TYR A 175 22.02 7.27 -0.02
C TYR A 175 20.95 6.65 -0.90
N LEU A 176 20.74 7.24 -2.08
CA LEU A 176 19.94 6.65 -3.14
C LEU A 176 20.62 5.36 -3.61
N ASP A 177 19.82 4.34 -3.85
CA ASP A 177 20.29 3.05 -4.34
C ASP A 177 19.34 2.56 -5.43
N ASN A 178 19.89 2.19 -6.59
CA ASN A 178 19.05 1.82 -7.73
C ASN A 178 18.41 0.44 -7.56
N GLU A 179 18.96 -0.44 -6.71
CA GLU A 179 18.45 -1.79 -6.50
C GLU A 179 17.44 -1.82 -5.35
N PHE A 180 17.77 -1.18 -4.23
CA PHE A 180 16.97 -1.22 -3.00
C PHE A 180 16.22 0.07 -2.70
N GLY A 181 16.27 1.04 -3.62
CA GLY A 181 15.73 2.40 -3.45
C GLY A 181 16.62 3.30 -2.60
N CYS A 182 17.09 2.81 -1.44
CA CYS A 182 18.02 3.55 -0.59
C CYS A 182 18.83 2.65 0.36
N LYS A 183 20.03 3.10 0.77
CA LYS A 183 20.89 2.43 1.76
C LYS A 183 21.48 3.40 2.78
N ILE A 184 21.64 2.94 4.02
CA ILE A 184 22.40 3.67 5.04
C ILE A 184 23.85 3.25 4.92
N ASP A 185 24.75 4.22 4.88
CA ASP A 185 26.17 3.96 5.04
C ASP A 185 26.55 4.15 6.51
N PHE A 186 27.19 3.14 7.09
CA PHE A 186 27.71 3.20 8.46
C PHE A 186 29.21 3.52 8.49
N GLN A 187 29.85 3.80 7.36
CA GLN A 187 31.25 4.24 7.35
C GLN A 187 31.40 5.61 8.03
N GLY A 188 32.03 5.62 9.21
CA GLY A 188 32.45 6.85 9.88
C GLY A 188 32.29 6.93 11.40
N ASP A 189 32.46 5.82 12.14
CA ASP A 189 32.80 5.88 13.57
C ASP A 189 34.11 5.08 13.80
N GLU A 190 35.25 5.68 13.41
CA GLU A 190 36.55 5.39 14.02
C GLU A 190 36.98 6.61 14.84
#